data_AF-A0A8S8YDI4-F1
#
_entry.id   AF-A0A8S8YDI4-F1
#
_cell.length_a   1.000
_cell.length_b   1.000
_cell.length_c   1.000
_cell.angle_alpha   90.00
_cell.angle_beta   90.00
_cell.angle_gamma   90.00
#
_symmetry.space_group_name_H-M   'P 1'
#
loop_
_entity.id
_entity.type
_entity.pdbx_description
1 polymer ?
#
loop_
_entity_poly.entity_id
_entity_poly.type
_entity_poly.pdbx_seq_one_letter_code
_entity_poly.pdbx_strand_id
1 'polypeptide(L)'
;MRIARQGDEGCLGDHWIQPRRFGLGRQTNLLQARPRSGCFVARGRTQGTGRCGFADCIWCISYATMGGIHKGAAAGLAPAYSFSAYVAEVDVDVETGFVKITKAWAAHDCGKALNPLAVKGQIIGSCHMGMGQVLSEEMKYGRDGHLMNPDLLDYKIMSVHEMPDVVPIIVESNDPEGPFGAKEAGEGPLLPILPAVCNAIYDAIGIRINELPVTPDRLHKRIEKHCKQMGIDDPLDLPVPRFEPGPLQQVLVDRAEAHAKRDHLRDIQEDRHPT
;
A
#
# COMPACT_ATOMS: atom_id res chain seq x y z
N MET A 1 48.58 19.42 -32.53
CA MET A 1 49.66 19.90 -31.64
C MET A 1 49.16 19.80 -30.20
N ARG A 2 49.98 19.21 -29.32
CA ARG A 2 49.71 18.86 -27.90
C ARG A 2 49.49 20.11 -27.01
N ILE A 3 48.51 20.09 -26.09
CA ILE A 3 48.58 19.89 -24.61
C ILE A 3 48.99 21.13 -23.78
N ALA A 4 48.11 21.51 -22.81
CA ALA A 4 48.33 21.61 -21.34
C ALA A 4 46.95 21.96 -20.69
N ARG A 5 46.27 21.16 -19.82
CA ARG A 5 46.47 20.81 -18.38
C ARG A 5 46.75 22.03 -17.50
N GLN A 6 45.96 22.35 -16.45
CA GLN A 6 45.82 21.66 -15.14
C GLN A 6 44.55 22.16 -14.40
N GLY A 7 43.72 21.31 -13.74
CA GLY A 7 43.57 21.16 -12.26
C GLY A 7 42.40 22.03 -11.73
N ASP A 8 41.40 21.62 -10.95
CA ASP A 8 41.38 20.73 -9.77
C ASP A 8 40.01 20.08 -9.50
N GLU A 9 40.03 19.18 -8.52
CA GLU A 9 39.19 18.02 -8.22
C GLU A 9 37.88 18.31 -7.45
N GLY A 10 36.92 17.39 -7.57
CA GLY A 10 35.69 17.35 -6.76
C GLY A 10 34.88 16.07 -7.00
N CYS A 11 35.26 14.97 -6.34
CA CYS A 11 34.63 13.66 -6.41
C CYS A 11 33.23 13.64 -5.77
N LEU A 12 32.20 13.16 -6.50
CA LEU A 12 30.95 12.66 -5.92
C LEU A 12 30.44 11.43 -6.70
N GLY A 13 30.64 10.26 -6.08
CA GLY A 13 29.67 9.16 -6.03
C GLY A 13 29.39 8.33 -7.29
N ASP A 14 30.31 7.43 -7.64
CA ASP A 14 30.05 6.32 -8.56
C ASP A 14 29.15 5.24 -7.92
N HIS A 15 27.84 5.27 -8.18
CA HIS A 15 26.95 4.10 -7.96
C HIS A 15 26.60 3.44 -9.30
N TRP A 16 27.58 2.70 -9.85
CA TRP A 16 27.38 1.77 -10.95
C TRP A 16 26.98 0.39 -10.38
N ILE A 17 25.80 -0.12 -10.76
CA ILE A 17 25.42 -1.52 -10.51
C ILE A 17 26.35 -2.40 -11.37
N GLN A 18 27.40 -2.95 -10.75
CA GLN A 18 28.26 -3.94 -11.40
C GLN A 18 27.48 -5.26 -11.57
N PRO A 19 27.49 -5.89 -12.76
CA PRO A 19 27.12 -7.30 -12.86
C PRO A 19 28.13 -8.10 -12.02
N ARG A 20 27.63 -8.85 -11.03
CA ARG A 20 28.43 -9.57 -10.03
C ARG A 20 29.57 -10.37 -10.69
N ARG A 21 30.81 -9.90 -10.55
CA ARG A 21 31.99 -10.79 -10.60
C ARG A 21 31.90 -11.70 -9.38
N PHE A 22 31.31 -12.88 -9.56
CA PHE A 22 31.46 -13.96 -8.58
C PHE A 22 32.93 -14.39 -8.62
N GLY A 23 33.67 -14.06 -7.55
CA GLY A 23 35.06 -14.43 -7.42
C GLY A 23 35.19 -15.95 -7.39
N LEU A 24 35.67 -16.53 -8.49
CA LEU A 24 36.56 -17.68 -8.41
C LEU A 24 37.79 -17.25 -7.60
N GLY A 25 37.70 -17.40 -6.29
CA GLY A 25 38.85 -17.29 -5.40
C GLY A 25 39.70 -18.55 -5.51
N ARG A 26 40.41 -18.71 -6.65
CA ARG A 26 41.67 -19.45 -6.80
C ARG A 26 42.06 -19.47 -8.28
N GLN A 27 43.31 -19.07 -8.51
CA GLN A 27 44.06 -19.06 -9.78
C GLN A 27 44.02 -17.77 -10.62
N THR A 28 45.11 -17.01 -10.42
CA THR A 28 45.99 -16.44 -11.44
C THR A 28 45.48 -15.29 -12.32
N ASN A 29 46.01 -14.11 -11.98
CA ASN A 29 46.68 -13.11 -12.83
C ASN A 29 46.33 -12.99 -14.33
N LEU A 30 46.27 -11.70 -14.72
CA LEU A 30 46.50 -11.07 -16.03
C LEU A 30 45.28 -10.51 -16.75
N LEU A 31 45.51 -9.29 -17.23
CA LEU A 31 44.76 -8.48 -18.20
C LEU A 31 43.63 -7.61 -17.65
N GLN A 32 44.04 -6.40 -17.27
CA GLN A 32 43.22 -5.19 -17.32
C GLN A 32 42.64 -5.02 -18.73
N ALA A 33 41.32 -4.95 -18.85
CA ALA A 33 40.64 -4.44 -20.03
C ALA A 33 39.56 -3.45 -19.57
N ARG A 34 39.67 -2.19 -20.00
CA ARG A 34 38.62 -1.17 -19.88
C ARG A 34 37.59 -1.39 -21.00
N PRO A 35 36.28 -1.50 -20.72
CA PRO A 35 35.29 -1.36 -21.77
C PRO A 35 34.83 0.10 -21.86
N ARG A 36 35.07 0.70 -23.04
CA ARG A 36 34.38 1.89 -23.50
C ARG A 36 32.91 1.57 -23.80
N SER A 37 32.05 2.55 -23.54
CA SER A 37 30.73 2.82 -24.14
C SER A 37 30.23 1.77 -25.16
N GLY A 38 29.19 1.03 -24.79
CA GLY A 38 28.50 0.12 -25.72
C GLY A 38 27.29 -0.56 -25.08
N CYS A 39 26.12 -0.23 -25.62
CA CYS A 39 24.84 -0.90 -25.41
C CYS A 39 24.96 -2.44 -25.56
N PHE A 40 24.37 -3.23 -24.66
CA PHE A 40 24.23 -4.68 -24.84
C PHE A 40 22.79 -5.13 -24.65
N VAL A 41 22.21 -5.61 -25.75
CA VAL A 41 20.94 -6.35 -25.83
C VAL A 41 21.21 -7.81 -25.47
N ALA A 42 20.56 -8.33 -24.44
CA ALA A 42 20.79 -9.70 -23.97
C ALA A 42 19.89 -10.72 -24.71
N ARG A 43 20.49 -11.48 -25.64
CA ARG A 43 20.08 -12.84 -26.01
C ARG A 43 21.29 -13.74 -25.84
N GLY A 44 21.21 -14.78 -25.01
CA GLY A 44 22.30 -15.75 -24.89
C GLY A 44 21.94 -16.99 -24.08
N ARG A 45 21.81 -18.13 -24.78
CA ARG A 45 21.93 -19.49 -24.22
C ARG A 45 23.35 -19.69 -23.68
N THR A 46 23.48 -20.22 -22.48
CA THR A 46 24.75 -20.75 -21.96
C THR A 46 24.84 -22.25 -22.23
N GLN A 47 25.85 -22.68 -23.00
CA GLN A 47 26.30 -24.07 -23.03
C GLN A 47 27.34 -24.25 -21.93
N GLY A 48 27.07 -25.15 -20.99
CA GLY A 48 27.96 -25.52 -19.90
C GLY A 48 27.30 -26.59 -19.05
N THR A 49 27.88 -27.78 -19.02
CA THR A 49 27.39 -28.98 -18.33
C THR A 49 27.53 -28.83 -16.82
N GLY A 50 26.46 -28.37 -16.19
CA GLY A 50 26.30 -28.32 -14.73
C GLY A 50 24.99 -27.59 -14.42
N ARG A 51 23.92 -28.33 -14.10
CA ARG A 51 22.64 -27.73 -13.72
C ARG A 51 22.76 -27.26 -12.26
N CYS A 52 23.04 -25.99 -12.06
CA CYS A 52 22.64 -25.26 -10.85
C CYS A 52 21.43 -24.38 -11.23
N GLY A 53 20.31 -24.57 -10.52
CA GLY A 53 19.06 -23.88 -10.81
C GLY A 53 19.17 -22.38 -10.55
N PHE A 54 18.54 -21.58 -11.41
CA PHE A 54 18.44 -20.12 -11.29
C PHE A 54 17.69 -19.66 -10.00
N ALA A 55 17.05 -20.60 -9.30
CA ALA A 55 16.16 -20.33 -8.17
C ALA A 55 16.89 -20.04 -6.84
N ASP A 56 18.15 -20.45 -6.68
CA ASP A 56 18.83 -20.41 -5.36
C ASP A 56 19.60 -19.09 -5.08
N CYS A 57 19.51 -18.08 -5.95
CA CYS A 57 20.25 -16.81 -5.81
C CYS A 57 19.39 -15.57 -5.53
N ILE A 58 18.07 -15.72 -5.37
CA ILE A 58 17.14 -14.57 -5.22
C ILE A 58 17.12 -13.98 -3.80
N TRP A 59 17.63 -14.69 -2.79
CA TRP A 59 17.45 -14.33 -1.38
C TRP A 59 18.66 -13.68 -0.70
N CYS A 60 19.48 -12.93 -1.44
CA CYS A 60 20.56 -12.15 -0.84
C CYS A 60 20.77 -10.84 -1.60
N ILE A 61 19.81 -9.94 -1.41
CA ILE A 61 20.02 -8.50 -1.52
C ILE A 61 20.26 -8.05 -0.07
N SER A 62 21.51 -7.73 0.27
CA SER A 62 21.86 -7.14 1.56
C SER A 62 21.13 -5.80 1.69
N TYR A 63 20.10 -5.75 2.52
CA TYR A 63 19.61 -4.49 3.07
C TYR A 63 20.67 -3.94 4.03
N ALA A 64 20.94 -2.63 3.95
CA ALA A 64 21.77 -1.95 4.92
C ALA A 64 21.22 -2.19 6.33
N THR A 65 22.12 -2.52 7.27
CA THR A 65 21.80 -2.69 8.68
C THR A 65 21.23 -1.39 9.25
N MET A 66 19.90 -1.30 9.34
CA MET A 66 19.20 -0.28 10.10
C MET A 66 18.49 -0.95 11.27
N GLY A 67 19.00 -0.72 12.48
CA GLY A 67 18.43 -1.24 13.72
C GLY A 67 19.10 -0.59 14.93
N GLY A 68 18.35 0.22 15.65
CA GLY A 68 18.76 0.77 16.94
C GLY A 68 18.93 -0.33 17.98
N ILE A 69 19.92 -0.17 18.87
CA ILE A 69 20.29 -1.11 19.93
C ILE A 69 19.30 -0.98 21.11
N HIS A 70 17.99 -1.22 20.90
CA HIS A 70 17.00 -1.12 21.98
C HIS A 70 16.17 -2.39 22.04
N LYS A 71 16.24 -3.12 23.16
CA LYS A 71 15.36 -4.25 23.44
C LYS A 71 13.93 -3.71 23.62
N GLY A 72 13.07 -3.94 22.63
CA GLY A 72 11.65 -3.54 22.65
C GLY A 72 11.19 -2.72 21.44
N ALA A 73 12.11 -2.16 20.65
CA ALA A 73 11.77 -1.56 19.36
C ALA A 73 11.74 -2.66 18.28
N ALA A 74 10.58 -3.28 18.07
CA ALA A 74 10.44 -4.34 17.07
C ALA A 74 10.43 -3.82 15.62
N ALA A 75 10.48 -2.52 15.35
CA ALA A 75 10.35 -2.00 13.99
C ALA A 75 11.28 -0.83 13.70
N GLY A 76 12.53 -1.15 13.36
CA GLY A 76 13.29 -0.44 12.32
C GLY A 76 13.29 -1.25 11.02
N LEU A 77 12.24 -2.05 10.78
CA LEU A 77 12.24 -3.14 9.79
C LEU A 77 12.02 -2.69 8.35
N ALA A 78 11.38 -1.55 8.12
CA ALA A 78 11.07 -1.06 6.79
C ALA A 78 12.00 0.12 6.45
N PRO A 79 12.88 0.00 5.44
CA PRO A 79 13.70 1.12 4.97
C PRO A 79 12.86 2.23 4.32
N ALA A 80 11.63 1.90 3.91
CA ALA A 80 10.69 2.77 3.21
C ALA A 80 9.26 2.57 3.75
N TYR A 81 8.53 3.67 3.99
CA TYR A 81 7.11 3.63 4.34
C TYR A 81 6.26 4.04 3.14
N SER A 82 5.29 3.21 2.79
CA SER A 82 4.23 3.51 1.82
C SER A 82 3.04 4.14 2.55
N PHE A 83 2.37 5.06 1.87
CA PHE A 83 1.17 5.73 2.37
C PHE A 83 0.01 5.51 1.41
N SER A 84 -1.19 5.35 1.95
CA SER A 84 -2.39 5.13 1.16
C SER A 84 -3.53 6.00 1.66
N ALA A 85 -4.32 6.56 0.74
CA ALA A 85 -5.53 7.30 1.03
C ALA A 85 -6.66 6.78 0.15
N TYR A 86 -7.72 6.25 0.78
CA TYR A 86 -8.82 5.57 0.11
C TYR A 86 -10.13 6.26 0.46
N VAL A 87 -10.99 6.40 -0.55
CA VAL A 87 -12.35 6.90 -0.41
C VAL A 87 -13.27 5.88 -1.05
N ALA A 88 -14.28 5.45 -0.31
CA ALA A 88 -15.31 4.55 -0.80
C ALA A 88 -16.66 5.25 -0.74
N GLU A 89 -17.45 5.06 -1.79
CA GLU A 89 -18.84 5.48 -1.88
C GLU A 89 -19.72 4.22 -1.76
N VAL A 90 -20.69 4.26 -0.87
CA VAL A 90 -21.55 3.12 -0.55
C VAL A 90 -23.01 3.53 -0.56
N ASP A 91 -23.84 2.62 -1.02
CA ASP A 91 -25.30 2.67 -0.93
C ASP A 91 -25.75 1.58 0.03
N VAL A 92 -26.58 1.93 1.00
CA VAL A 92 -27.02 1.04 2.08
C VAL A 92 -28.54 0.99 2.06
N ASP A 93 -29.06 -0.20 1.79
CA ASP A 93 -30.48 -0.48 1.97
C ASP A 93 -30.76 -0.73 3.45
N VAL A 94 -31.49 0.19 4.08
CA VAL A 94 -31.81 0.14 5.52
C VAL A 94 -32.82 -0.94 5.87
N GLU A 95 -33.67 -1.36 4.92
CA GLU A 95 -34.67 -2.40 5.16
C GLU A 95 -34.01 -3.77 5.17
N THR A 96 -33.10 -4.05 4.23
CA THR A 96 -32.45 -5.36 4.10
C THR A 96 -31.07 -5.45 4.75
N GLY A 97 -30.45 -4.31 5.05
CA GLY A 97 -29.05 -4.24 5.48
C GLY A 97 -28.06 -4.57 4.36
N PHE A 98 -28.49 -4.58 3.09
CA PHE A 98 -27.62 -4.84 1.96
C PHE A 98 -26.75 -3.61 1.66
N VAL A 99 -25.44 -3.82 1.55
CA VAL A 99 -24.47 -2.75 1.25
C VAL A 99 -23.94 -2.97 -0.15
N LYS A 100 -24.06 -1.94 -1.00
CA LYS A 100 -23.50 -1.90 -2.33
C LYS A 100 -22.43 -0.81 -2.41
N ILE A 101 -21.21 -1.19 -2.78
CA ILE A 101 -20.15 -0.21 -3.04
C ILE A 101 -20.36 0.29 -4.47
N THR A 102 -20.49 1.60 -4.66
CA THR A 102 -20.70 2.20 -5.99
C THR A 102 -19.38 2.54 -6.65
N LYS A 103 -18.47 3.16 -5.88
CA LYS A 103 -17.19 3.66 -6.39
C LYS A 103 -16.11 3.66 -5.32
N ALA A 104 -14.87 3.41 -5.72
CA ALA A 104 -13.71 3.53 -4.83
C ALA A 104 -12.57 4.28 -5.51
N TRP A 105 -11.98 5.23 -4.80
CA TRP A 105 -10.75 5.91 -5.18
C TRP A 105 -9.63 5.42 -4.29
N ALA A 106 -8.56 4.93 -4.93
CA ALA A 106 -7.44 4.31 -4.25
C ALA A 106 -6.17 5.05 -4.62
N ALA A 107 -5.71 5.95 -3.75
CA ALA A 107 -4.41 6.60 -3.88
C ALA A 107 -3.37 5.86 -3.07
N HIS A 108 -2.30 5.42 -3.71
CA HIS A 108 -1.22 4.68 -3.07
C HIS A 108 0.15 5.22 -3.49
N ASP A 109 0.99 5.50 -2.49
CA ASP A 109 2.39 5.86 -2.64
C ASP A 109 3.25 4.60 -2.75
N CYS A 110 3.59 4.22 -3.98
CA CYS A 110 4.50 3.12 -4.28
C CYS A 110 5.93 3.59 -4.59
N GLY A 111 6.26 4.82 -4.22
CA GLY A 111 7.50 5.44 -4.65
C GLY A 111 7.55 5.60 -6.17
N LYS A 112 8.67 5.27 -6.80
CA LYS A 112 8.77 5.21 -8.26
C LYS A 112 8.11 3.93 -8.81
N ALA A 113 7.05 4.10 -9.59
CA ALA A 113 6.36 2.97 -10.22
C ALA A 113 7.23 2.32 -11.31
N LEU A 114 7.88 1.20 -10.99
CA LEU A 114 8.70 0.44 -11.95
C LEU A 114 7.88 -0.06 -13.15
N ASN A 115 6.66 -0.55 -12.87
CA ASN A 115 5.69 -0.94 -13.88
C ASN A 115 4.31 -0.39 -13.48
N PRO A 116 3.91 0.77 -14.02
CA PRO A 116 2.65 1.40 -13.67
C PRO A 116 1.43 0.52 -13.95
N LEU A 117 1.46 -0.33 -14.97
CA LEU A 117 0.34 -1.22 -15.30
C LEU A 117 0.18 -2.33 -14.26
N ALA A 118 1.29 -2.92 -13.81
CA ALA A 118 1.26 -3.92 -12.75
C ALA A 118 0.81 -3.33 -11.41
N VAL A 119 1.29 -2.13 -11.07
CA VAL A 119 0.88 -1.41 -9.85
C VAL A 119 -0.62 -1.11 -9.86
N LYS A 120 -1.17 -0.62 -10.99
CA LYS A 120 -2.61 -0.42 -11.14
C LYS A 120 -3.39 -1.72 -10.93
N GLY A 121 -2.90 -2.83 -11.50
CA GLY A 121 -3.50 -4.15 -11.32
C GLY A 121 -3.50 -4.59 -9.85
N GLN A 122 -2.40 -4.36 -9.12
CA GLN A 122 -2.32 -4.65 -7.69
C GLN A 122 -3.32 -3.82 -6.89
N ILE A 123 -3.39 -2.50 -7.10
CA ILE A 123 -4.34 -1.63 -6.39
C ILE A 123 -5.78 -2.11 -6.60
N ILE A 124 -6.16 -2.46 -7.83
CA ILE A 124 -7.50 -2.97 -8.14
C ILE A 124 -7.75 -4.33 -7.46
N GLY A 125 -6.78 -5.25 -7.52
CA GLY A 125 -6.88 -6.56 -6.88
C GLY A 125 -6.98 -6.48 -5.36
N SER A 126 -6.19 -5.59 -4.74
CA SER A 126 -6.25 -5.34 -3.30
C SER A 126 -7.58 -4.71 -2.87
N CYS A 127 -8.16 -3.83 -3.70
CA CYS A 127 -9.52 -3.32 -3.45
C CYS A 127 -10.54 -4.46 -3.47
N HIS A 128 -10.49 -5.33 -4.48
CA HIS A 128 -11.39 -6.49 -4.58
C HIS A 128 -11.28 -7.40 -3.34
N MET A 129 -10.06 -7.78 -2.94
CA MET A 129 -9.83 -8.60 -1.76
C MET A 129 -10.32 -7.94 -0.47
N GLY A 130 -9.99 -6.67 -0.26
CA GLY A 130 -10.38 -5.97 0.96
C GLY A 130 -11.89 -5.71 1.03
N MET A 131 -12.57 -5.48 -0.09
CA MET A 131 -14.03 -5.36 -0.12
C MET A 131 -14.71 -6.71 0.18
N GLY A 132 -14.17 -7.82 -0.35
CA GLY A 132 -14.62 -9.17 0.00
C GLY A 132 -14.54 -9.44 1.50
N GLN A 133 -13.40 -9.08 2.11
CA GLN A 133 -13.18 -9.15 3.56
C GLN A 133 -14.19 -8.33 4.37
N VAL A 134 -14.60 -7.15 3.87
CA VAL A 134 -15.58 -6.32 4.57
C VAL A 134 -16.99 -6.89 4.46
N LEU A 135 -17.41 -7.38 3.29
CA LEU A 135 -18.83 -7.67 3.03
C LEU A 135 -19.22 -9.12 3.32
N SER A 136 -18.40 -10.10 2.93
CA SER A 136 -18.87 -11.48 2.78
C SER A 136 -17.94 -12.55 3.33
N GLU A 137 -16.63 -12.31 3.36
CA GLU A 137 -15.64 -13.32 3.72
C GLU A 137 -15.59 -13.56 5.24
N GLU A 138 -16.08 -14.73 5.65
CA GLU A 138 -16.09 -15.18 7.04
C GLU A 138 -15.59 -16.62 7.12
N MET A 139 -14.62 -16.91 8.00
CA MET A 139 -14.25 -18.30 8.31
C MET A 139 -15.03 -18.76 9.54
N LYS A 140 -15.91 -19.75 9.37
CA LYS A 140 -16.77 -20.26 10.45
C LYS A 140 -16.20 -21.54 11.03
N TYR A 141 -15.90 -21.52 12.32
CA TYR A 141 -15.37 -22.68 13.02
C TYR A 141 -16.45 -23.35 13.89
N GLY A 142 -16.57 -24.67 13.80
CA GLY A 142 -17.42 -25.47 14.67
C GLY A 142 -16.86 -25.58 16.09
N ARG A 143 -17.63 -26.16 17.02
CA ARG A 143 -17.18 -26.38 18.42
C ARG A 143 -15.95 -27.29 18.51
N ASP A 144 -15.78 -28.16 17.52
CA ASP A 144 -14.67 -29.10 17.42
C ASP A 144 -13.42 -28.48 16.76
N GLY A 145 -13.46 -27.18 16.41
CA GLY A 145 -12.37 -26.46 15.76
C GLY A 145 -12.26 -26.70 14.23
N HIS A 146 -13.14 -27.51 13.65
CA HIS A 146 -13.20 -27.72 12.21
C HIS A 146 -13.81 -26.52 11.48
N LEU A 147 -13.23 -26.17 10.32
CA LEU A 147 -13.77 -25.16 9.43
C LEU A 147 -15.06 -25.69 8.78
N MET A 148 -16.16 -24.97 8.98
CA MET A 148 -17.49 -25.36 8.49
C MET A 148 -17.72 -25.00 7.04
N ASN A 149 -16.98 -24.01 6.51
CA ASN A 149 -17.11 -23.51 5.15
C ASN A 149 -15.78 -23.54 4.37
N PRO A 150 -15.18 -24.73 4.14
CA PRO A 150 -13.97 -24.84 3.34
C PRO A 150 -14.21 -24.66 1.82
N ASP A 151 -15.47 -24.70 1.39
CA ASP A 151 -15.86 -24.66 -0.01
C ASP A 151 -16.09 -23.23 -0.52
N LEU A 152 -15.80 -22.98 -1.80
CA LEU A 152 -16.02 -21.68 -2.46
C LEU A 152 -17.49 -21.28 -2.59
N LEU A 153 -18.42 -22.22 -2.37
CA LEU A 153 -19.84 -21.92 -2.35
C LEU A 153 -20.26 -21.23 -1.04
N ASP A 154 -19.70 -21.68 0.08
CA ASP A 154 -20.03 -21.19 1.42
C ASP A 154 -19.09 -20.06 1.87
N TYR A 155 -17.83 -20.08 1.44
CA TYR A 155 -16.91 -18.95 1.57
C TYR A 155 -17.11 -18.00 0.38
N LYS A 156 -18.00 -17.02 0.56
CA LYS A 156 -18.39 -16.10 -0.50
C LYS A 156 -17.30 -15.08 -0.78
N ILE A 157 -16.56 -15.30 -1.87
CA ILE A 157 -15.66 -14.31 -2.46
C ILE A 157 -16.48 -13.37 -3.34
N MET A 158 -16.09 -12.11 -3.37
CA MET A 158 -16.70 -11.09 -4.21
C MET A 158 -16.69 -11.49 -5.70
N SER A 159 -17.85 -11.45 -6.33
CA SER A 159 -18.04 -11.79 -7.74
C SER A 159 -17.71 -10.62 -8.68
N VAL A 160 -17.54 -10.91 -9.97
CA VAL A 160 -17.26 -9.91 -11.01
C VAL A 160 -18.37 -8.86 -11.16
N HIS A 161 -19.62 -9.21 -10.80
CA HIS A 161 -20.76 -8.30 -10.87
C HIS A 161 -20.85 -7.35 -9.68
N GLU A 162 -20.16 -7.68 -8.59
CA GLU A 162 -20.13 -6.89 -7.35
C GLU A 162 -18.94 -5.92 -7.32
N MET A 163 -18.02 -6.04 -8.29
CA MET A 163 -16.85 -5.18 -8.41
C MET A 163 -17.28 -3.75 -8.76
N PRO A 164 -16.97 -2.74 -7.91
CA PRO A 164 -17.27 -1.35 -8.22
C PRO A 164 -16.26 -0.74 -9.19
N ASP A 165 -16.55 0.47 -9.66
CA ASP A 165 -15.59 1.27 -10.41
C ASP A 165 -14.46 1.73 -9.48
N VAL A 166 -13.30 1.07 -9.59
CA VAL A 166 -12.09 1.42 -8.84
C VAL A 166 -11.22 2.35 -9.68
N VAL A 167 -10.91 3.52 -9.13
CA VAL A 167 -10.00 4.52 -9.72
C VAL A 167 -8.64 4.43 -9.03
N PRO A 168 -7.64 3.75 -9.60
CA PRO A 168 -6.30 3.67 -9.03
C PRO A 168 -5.50 4.94 -9.35
N ILE A 169 -5.00 5.59 -8.31
CA ILE A 169 -4.15 6.78 -8.36
C ILE A 169 -2.77 6.38 -7.81
N ILE A 170 -1.76 6.44 -8.67
CA ILE A 170 -0.38 6.20 -8.26
C ILE A 170 0.20 7.54 -7.81
N VAL A 171 0.64 7.58 -6.56
CA VAL A 171 1.40 8.70 -6.01
C VAL A 171 2.87 8.33 -6.09
N GLU A 172 3.66 9.16 -6.78
CA GLU A 172 5.10 8.92 -6.89
C GLU A 172 5.86 9.71 -5.83
N SER A 173 6.59 9.00 -4.97
CA SER A 173 7.62 9.57 -4.10
C SER A 173 8.98 8.94 -4.45
N ASN A 174 10.09 9.60 -4.15
CA ASN A 174 11.41 9.03 -4.41
C ASN A 174 12.04 8.62 -3.07
N ASP A 175 12.13 7.32 -2.83
CA ASP A 175 12.76 6.79 -1.61
C ASP A 175 14.25 6.50 -1.84
N PRO A 176 15.18 7.13 -1.10
CA PRO A 176 16.62 6.90 -1.26
C PRO A 176 17.04 5.43 -1.07
N GLU A 177 16.32 4.68 -0.24
CA GLU A 177 16.67 3.30 0.11
C GLU A 177 16.00 2.26 -0.82
N GLY A 178 15.04 2.71 -1.64
CA GLY A 178 14.31 1.86 -2.57
C GLY A 178 15.08 1.58 -3.86
N PRO A 179 14.96 0.38 -4.46
CA PRO A 179 15.55 0.12 -5.78
C PRO A 179 14.93 1.08 -6.82
N PHE A 180 15.75 1.95 -7.40
CA PHE A 180 15.31 3.04 -8.29
C PHE A 180 14.30 4.02 -7.66
N GLY A 181 14.23 4.10 -6.34
CA GLY A 181 13.24 4.93 -5.65
C GLY A 181 11.89 4.25 -5.43
N ALA A 182 11.75 2.96 -5.75
CA ALA A 182 10.49 2.23 -5.62
C ALA A 182 10.22 1.77 -4.18
N LYS A 183 8.93 1.75 -3.81
CA LYS A 183 8.41 1.21 -2.56
C LYS A 183 7.51 0.00 -2.84
N GLU A 184 7.11 -0.64 -1.75
CA GLU A 184 6.15 -1.76 -1.75
C GLU A 184 4.75 -1.30 -2.20
N ALA A 185 4.05 -2.17 -2.94
CA ALA A 185 2.70 -1.94 -3.45
C ALA A 185 1.87 -3.24 -3.52
N GLY A 186 2.19 -4.21 -2.65
CA GLY A 186 1.54 -5.53 -2.65
C GLY A 186 0.43 -5.60 -1.61
N GLU A 187 0.77 -5.35 -0.34
CA GLU A 187 -0.13 -5.39 0.80
C GLU A 187 -0.61 -3.98 1.19
N GLY A 188 0.23 -2.96 1.01
CA GLY A 188 -0.11 -1.56 1.33
C GLY A 188 -1.42 -1.04 0.74
N PRO A 189 -1.82 -1.42 -0.50
CA PRO A 189 -3.11 -1.05 -1.08
C PRO A 189 -4.34 -1.77 -0.49
N LEU A 190 -4.17 -2.86 0.26
CA LEU A 190 -5.29 -3.66 0.80
C LEU A 190 -5.81 -3.09 2.11
N LEU A 191 -4.92 -2.72 3.03
CA LEU A 191 -5.27 -2.27 4.38
C LEU A 191 -6.25 -1.07 4.43
N PRO A 192 -6.16 -0.03 3.58
CA PRO A 192 -6.98 1.18 3.73
C PRO A 192 -8.43 1.03 3.23
N ILE A 193 -8.75 0.03 2.39
CA ILE A 193 -10.12 -0.12 1.88
C ILE A 193 -11.09 -0.58 2.98
N LEU A 194 -10.63 -1.42 3.91
CA LEU A 194 -11.44 -1.92 5.03
C LEU A 194 -12.05 -0.79 5.87
N PRO A 195 -11.25 0.12 6.46
CA PRO A 195 -11.79 1.24 7.22
C PRO A 195 -12.51 2.26 6.34
N ALA A 196 -12.13 2.42 5.07
CA ALA A 196 -12.81 3.35 4.16
C ALA A 196 -14.28 2.94 3.96
N VAL A 197 -14.55 1.65 3.69
CA VAL A 197 -15.92 1.15 3.54
C VAL A 197 -16.70 1.24 4.85
N CYS A 198 -16.08 0.87 5.99
CA CYS A 198 -16.74 1.00 7.30
C CYS A 198 -17.09 2.44 7.65
N ASN A 199 -16.22 3.40 7.32
CA ASN A 199 -16.47 4.82 7.53
C ASN A 199 -17.55 5.35 6.58
N ALA A 200 -17.59 4.88 5.34
CA ALA A 200 -18.64 5.23 4.39
C ALA A 200 -20.01 4.71 4.85
N ILE A 201 -20.07 3.49 5.41
CA ILE A 201 -21.31 2.98 6.00
C ILE A 201 -21.70 3.83 7.22
N TYR A 202 -20.73 4.18 8.08
CA TYR A 202 -20.99 5.09 9.20
C TYR A 202 -21.57 6.42 8.73
N ASP A 203 -21.04 7.00 7.66
CA ASP A 203 -21.56 8.25 7.06
C ASP A 203 -22.98 8.11 6.52
N ALA A 204 -23.33 6.93 5.98
CA ALA A 204 -24.67 6.67 5.45
C ALA A 204 -25.74 6.49 6.54
N ILE A 205 -25.46 5.66 7.57
CA ILE A 205 -26.49 5.23 8.55
C ILE A 205 -26.24 5.71 9.99
N GLY A 206 -25.09 6.34 10.28
CA GLY A 206 -24.74 6.78 11.64
C GLY A 206 -24.29 5.68 12.60
N ILE A 207 -24.20 4.43 12.14
CA ILE A 207 -23.86 3.27 12.97
C ILE A 207 -22.39 2.91 12.81
N ARG A 208 -21.65 2.89 13.92
CA ARG A 208 -20.23 2.50 13.90
C ARG A 208 -20.08 0.99 13.87
N ILE A 209 -19.33 0.50 12.89
CA ILE A 209 -19.04 -0.91 12.70
C ILE A 209 -17.77 -1.26 13.46
N ASN A 210 -17.86 -2.30 14.30
CA ASN A 210 -16.76 -2.73 15.17
C ASN A 210 -16.33 -4.17 14.89
N GLU A 211 -16.99 -4.83 13.95
CA GLU A 211 -16.79 -6.25 13.65
C GLU A 211 -16.95 -6.45 12.14
N LEU A 212 -16.05 -7.23 11.56
CA LEU A 212 -16.11 -7.68 10.18
C LEU A 212 -16.36 -9.20 10.16
N PRO A 213 -17.03 -9.72 9.13
CA PRO A 213 -17.64 -9.00 8.01
C PRO A 213 -19.00 -8.36 8.35
N VAL A 214 -19.38 -7.38 7.54
CA VAL A 214 -20.64 -6.62 7.56
C VAL A 214 -21.67 -7.34 6.69
N THR A 215 -22.08 -8.53 7.14
CA THR A 215 -23.13 -9.27 6.44
C THR A 215 -24.49 -8.59 6.61
N PRO A 216 -25.42 -8.74 5.64
CA PRO A 216 -26.73 -8.08 5.71
C PRO A 216 -27.51 -8.40 6.99
N ASP A 217 -27.48 -9.65 7.47
CA ASP A 217 -28.10 -10.05 8.74
C ASP A 217 -27.52 -9.30 9.95
N ARG A 218 -26.18 -9.14 9.99
CA ARG A 218 -25.51 -8.42 11.09
C ARG A 218 -25.80 -6.92 11.02
N LEU A 219 -25.83 -6.34 9.82
CA LEU A 219 -26.11 -4.92 9.64
C LEU A 219 -27.57 -4.60 9.95
N HIS A 220 -28.52 -5.40 9.46
CA HIS A 220 -29.93 -5.25 9.74
C HIS A 220 -30.24 -5.30 11.24
N LYS A 221 -29.67 -6.28 11.97
CA LYS A 221 -29.78 -6.34 13.45
C LYS A 221 -29.23 -5.10 14.15
N ARG A 222 -28.15 -4.51 13.62
CA ARG A 222 -27.59 -3.26 14.16
C ARG A 222 -28.51 -2.08 13.87
N ILE A 223 -29.09 -2.01 12.68
CA ILE A 223 -30.08 -0.99 12.28
C ILE A 223 -31.31 -1.07 13.17
N GLU A 224 -31.94 -2.24 13.33
CA GLU A 224 -33.10 -2.40 14.22
C GLU A 224 -32.82 -1.95 15.66
N LYS A 225 -31.63 -2.31 16.18
CA LYS A 225 -31.21 -1.89 17.52
C LYS A 225 -31.06 -0.37 17.60
N HIS A 226 -30.54 0.25 16.55
CA HIS A 226 -30.36 1.69 16.48
C HIS A 226 -31.70 2.44 16.39
N CYS A 227 -32.63 1.98 15.56
CA CYS A 227 -33.99 2.54 15.48
C CYS A 227 -34.71 2.46 16.82
N LYS A 228 -34.62 1.31 17.52
CA LYS A 228 -35.17 1.14 18.88
C LYS A 228 -34.56 2.10 19.90
N GLN A 229 -33.28 2.44 19.77
CA GLN A 229 -32.61 3.39 20.66
C GLN A 229 -33.05 4.84 20.40
N MET A 230 -33.33 5.18 19.14
CA MET A 230 -33.82 6.50 18.74
C MET A 230 -35.34 6.66 18.85
N GLY A 231 -36.09 5.56 19.03
CA GLY A 231 -37.55 5.57 19.06
C GLY A 231 -38.17 5.83 17.67
N ILE A 232 -37.51 5.36 16.61
CA ILE A 232 -37.96 5.49 15.23
C ILE A 232 -38.66 4.18 14.81
N ASP A 233 -39.87 4.30 14.27
CA ASP A 233 -40.67 3.15 13.82
C ASP A 233 -40.30 2.68 12.40
N ASP A 234 -39.95 3.61 11.50
CA ASP A 234 -39.55 3.31 10.11
C ASP A 234 -38.02 3.47 9.93
N PRO A 235 -37.29 2.42 9.51
CA PRO A 235 -35.85 2.51 9.19
C PRO A 235 -35.49 3.57 8.15
N LEU A 236 -36.40 3.96 7.26
CA LEU A 236 -36.16 4.98 6.23
C LEU A 236 -36.05 6.39 6.80
N ASP A 237 -36.60 6.62 7.99
CA ASP A 237 -36.55 7.91 8.68
C ASP A 237 -35.26 8.10 9.50
N LEU A 238 -34.26 7.22 9.31
CA LEU A 238 -32.98 7.34 9.99
C LEU A 238 -32.27 8.65 9.60
N PRO A 239 -31.86 9.48 10.60
CA PRO A 239 -31.14 10.70 10.30
C PRO A 239 -29.72 10.37 9.83
N VAL A 240 -29.37 10.88 8.65
CA VAL A 240 -27.99 10.83 8.17
C VAL A 240 -27.11 11.64 9.13
N PRO A 241 -26.01 11.07 9.65
CA PRO A 241 -25.12 11.78 10.55
C PRO A 241 -24.54 12.99 9.84
N ARG A 242 -24.81 14.19 10.35
CA ARG A 242 -24.13 15.40 9.90
C ARG A 242 -22.99 15.71 10.84
N PHE A 243 -21.85 16.05 10.28
CA PHE A 243 -20.72 16.54 11.05
C PHE A 243 -21.05 17.90 11.67
N GLU A 244 -21.23 17.93 12.99
CA GLU A 244 -21.36 19.18 13.74
C GLU A 244 -20.00 19.54 14.35
N PRO A 245 -19.38 20.66 13.94
CA PRO A 245 -18.07 21.03 14.43
C PRO A 245 -18.12 21.39 15.92
N GLY A 246 -17.29 20.71 16.71
CA GLY A 246 -17.15 21.02 18.13
C GLY A 246 -16.48 22.39 18.37
N PRO A 247 -16.46 22.85 19.64
CA PRO A 247 -15.89 24.16 19.99
C PRO A 247 -14.39 24.27 19.70
N LEU A 248 -13.67 23.14 19.61
CA LEU A 248 -12.25 23.10 19.28
C LEU A 248 -11.97 23.12 17.77
N GLN A 249 -12.99 23.06 16.92
CA GLN A 249 -12.78 23.01 15.47
C GLN A 249 -12.03 24.25 14.97
N GLN A 250 -12.35 25.43 15.48
CA GLN A 250 -11.66 26.68 15.12
C GLN A 250 -10.17 26.63 15.46
N VAL A 251 -9.84 26.15 16.67
CA VAL A 251 -8.43 25.97 17.09
C VAL A 251 -7.69 25.00 16.19
N LEU A 252 -8.35 23.93 15.75
CA LEU A 252 -7.76 22.95 14.82
C LEU A 252 -7.53 23.54 13.43
N VAL A 253 -8.49 24.33 12.92
CA VAL A 253 -8.37 25.02 11.63
C VAL A 253 -7.21 26.02 11.68
N ASP A 254 -7.12 26.85 12.73
CA ASP A 254 -6.03 27.82 12.89
C ASP A 254 -4.66 27.13 12.95
N ARG A 255 -4.58 25.99 13.66
CA ARG A 255 -3.36 25.17 13.71
C ARG A 255 -3.03 24.54 12.36
N ALA A 256 -4.03 24.04 11.63
CA ALA A 256 -3.85 23.46 10.31
C ALA A 256 -3.31 24.50 9.33
N GLU A 257 -3.84 25.72 9.35
CA GLU A 257 -3.34 26.82 8.53
C GLU A 257 -1.90 27.22 8.91
N ALA A 258 -1.58 27.28 10.20
CA ALA A 258 -0.21 27.54 10.65
C ALA A 258 0.76 26.43 10.22
N HIS A 259 0.33 25.17 10.27
CA HIS A 259 1.10 24.03 9.75
C HIS A 259 1.29 24.13 8.23
N ALA A 260 0.24 24.38 7.46
CA ALA A 260 0.30 24.53 6.02
C ALA A 260 1.27 25.65 5.60
N LYS A 261 1.26 26.79 6.30
CA LYS A 261 2.24 27.88 6.09
C LYS A 261 3.67 27.42 6.37
N ARG A 262 3.91 26.66 7.45
CA ARG A 262 5.24 26.11 7.75
C ARG A 262 5.70 25.10 6.72
N ASP A 263 4.80 24.23 6.25
CA ASP A 263 5.13 23.23 5.24
C ASP A 263 5.42 23.88 3.89
N HIS A 264 4.64 24.88 3.49
CA HIS A 264 4.94 25.69 2.30
C HIS A 264 6.27 26.44 2.41
N LEU A 265 6.61 26.98 3.58
CA LEU A 265 7.91 27.61 3.81
C LEU A 265 9.08 26.61 3.73
N ARG A 266 8.87 25.37 4.18
CA ARG A 266 9.84 24.27 4.06
C ARG A 266 10.05 23.85 2.60
N ASP A 267 9.01 23.90 1.78
CA ASP A 267 9.11 23.58 0.36
C ASP A 267 9.87 24.66 -0.44
N ILE A 268 9.88 25.91 0.04
CA ILE A 268 10.61 27.03 -0.58
C ILE A 268 12.10 27.06 -0.22
N GLN A 269 12.49 26.62 0.99
CA GLN A 269 13.89 26.67 1.43
C GLN A 269 14.74 25.56 0.78
N GLU A 270 15.84 25.97 0.11
CA GLU A 270 16.80 25.08 -0.57
C GLU A 270 17.62 24.19 0.40
N ASP A 271 17.80 24.62 1.65
CA ASP A 271 18.61 23.92 2.66
C ASP A 271 17.79 22.87 3.44
N ARG A 272 17.60 21.68 2.86
CA ARG A 272 17.14 20.49 3.59
C ARG A 272 18.29 19.85 4.37
N HIS A 273 18.47 20.24 5.62
CA HIS A 273 19.17 19.38 6.59
C HIS A 273 18.14 18.60 7.41
N PRO A 274 18.19 17.24 7.38
CA PRO A 274 17.32 16.43 8.23
C PRO A 274 17.74 16.62 9.69
N THR A 275 16.87 17.23 10.48
CA THR A 275 16.98 17.29 11.95
C THR A 275 16.57 15.97 12.58
#